data_AF-A0A2V7RSA3-F1
#
_entry.id   AF-A0A2V7RSA3-F1
#
_cell.length_a   1.000
_cell.length_b   1.000
_cell.length_c   1.000
_cell.angle_alpha   90.00
_cell.angle_beta   90.00
_cell.angle_gamma   90.00
#
_symmetry.space_group_name_H-M   'P 1'
#
loop_
_entity.id
_entity.type
_entity.pdbx_description
1 polymer ?
#
loop_
_entity_poly.entity_id
_entity_poly.type
_entity_poly.pdbx_seq_one_letter_code
_entity_poly.pdbx_strand_id
1 'polypeptide(L)'
;QLRARIAVGFRRIAFFVLPSAFLFAALGPVVVAALFQTGRFAHSDSVLVGGVIAAYGVGLLGQATVKLFASGFYALRDTRTPVKIAAFSLAVGSGLGWLLLRWFGPAGIALGSSVGGTLSTVLHLRDLDRRIGAVLGPQHWRAVGAAVAGAGAAALAGLAAAGLGAGLAPVPRALAAVGIFGTVYAAITAALRHPDALRTWQSLTSWRAS
;
A
#
# COMPACT_ATOMS: atom_id res chain seq x y z
N GLN A 1 4.65 -14.95 22.51
CA GLN A 1 3.86 -15.52 21.39
C GLN A 1 3.05 -14.47 20.61
N LEU A 2 2.34 -13.53 21.27
CA LEU A 2 1.58 -12.45 20.61
C LEU A 2 2.41 -11.57 19.65
N ARG A 3 3.57 -11.06 20.11
CA ARG A 3 4.48 -10.21 19.31
C ARG A 3 4.85 -10.86 17.97
N ALA A 4 5.24 -12.13 18.01
CA ALA A 4 5.65 -12.89 16.82
C ALA A 4 4.50 -13.06 15.81
N ARG A 5 3.27 -13.29 16.29
CA ARG A 5 2.10 -13.39 15.41
C ARG A 5 1.79 -12.06 14.72
N ILE A 6 1.83 -10.95 15.46
CA ILE A 6 1.61 -9.61 14.90
C ILE A 6 2.71 -9.25 13.89
N ALA A 7 3.98 -9.55 14.20
CA ALA A 7 5.10 -9.27 13.31
C ALA A 7 5.02 -10.05 11.99
N VAL A 8 4.63 -11.33 12.04
CA VAL A 8 4.40 -12.14 10.83
C VAL A 8 3.19 -11.63 10.04
N GLY A 9 2.10 -11.26 10.73
CA GLY A 9 0.92 -10.66 10.08
C GLY A 9 1.28 -9.35 9.36
N PHE A 10 2.04 -8.48 10.01
CA PHE A 10 2.50 -7.21 9.44
C PHE A 10 3.37 -7.45 8.22
N ARG A 11 4.34 -8.38 8.29
CA ARG A 11 5.22 -8.69 7.17
C ARG A 11 4.45 -9.20 5.95
N ARG A 12 3.44 -10.06 6.16
CA ARG A 12 2.56 -10.55 5.10
C ARG A 12 1.72 -9.42 4.48
N ILE A 13 1.12 -8.58 5.32
CA ILE A 13 0.36 -7.43 4.83
C ILE A 13 1.26 -6.51 4.01
N ALA A 14 2.45 -6.16 4.53
CA ALA A 14 3.40 -5.31 3.83
C ALA A 14 3.82 -5.89 2.48
N PHE A 15 4.06 -7.21 2.40
CA PHE A 15 4.45 -7.87 1.15
C PHE A 15 3.41 -7.71 0.03
N PHE A 16 2.11 -7.82 0.33
CA PHE A 16 1.07 -7.65 -0.69
C PHE A 16 0.64 -6.19 -0.88
N VAL A 17 0.63 -5.40 0.18
CA VAL A 17 0.09 -4.03 0.13
C VAL A 17 1.09 -3.04 -0.45
N LEU A 18 2.39 -3.20 -0.20
CA LEU A 18 3.42 -2.31 -0.77
C LEU A 18 3.43 -2.29 -2.31
N PRO A 19 3.47 -3.42 -3.04
CA PRO A 19 3.43 -3.37 -4.50
C PRO A 19 2.13 -2.73 -5.00
N SER A 20 0.98 -3.04 -4.39
CA SER A 20 -0.29 -2.39 -4.77
C SER A 20 -0.28 -0.88 -4.52
N ALA A 21 0.29 -0.44 -3.39
CA ALA A 21 0.44 0.97 -3.05
C ALA A 21 1.26 1.73 -4.10
N PHE A 22 2.40 1.18 -4.50
CA PHE A 22 3.27 1.76 -5.53
C PHE A 22 2.65 1.71 -6.92
N LEU A 23 1.94 0.62 -7.25
CA LEU A 23 1.21 0.51 -8.50
C LEU A 23 0.17 1.63 -8.62
N PHE A 24 -0.64 1.83 -7.58
CA PHE A 24 -1.66 2.88 -7.58
C PHE A 24 -1.06 4.28 -7.52
N ALA A 25 0.01 4.49 -6.76
CA ALA A 25 0.70 5.77 -6.67
C ALA A 25 1.34 6.19 -8.00
N ALA A 26 1.95 5.24 -8.73
CA ALA A 26 2.68 5.53 -9.96
C ALA A 26 1.78 5.45 -11.21
N LEU A 27 0.94 4.42 -11.31
CA LEU A 27 0.15 4.12 -12.50
C LEU A 27 -1.34 4.44 -12.33
N GLY A 28 -1.74 5.16 -11.27
CA GLY A 28 -3.14 5.53 -11.00
C GLY A 28 -3.90 6.06 -12.22
N PRO A 29 -3.42 7.11 -12.92
CA PRO A 29 -4.07 7.62 -14.12
C PRO A 29 -4.17 6.61 -15.26
N VAL A 30 -3.17 5.74 -15.43
CA VAL A 30 -3.13 4.71 -16.48
C VAL A 30 -4.16 3.61 -16.20
N VAL A 31 -4.25 3.17 -14.94
CA VAL A 31 -5.23 2.18 -14.49
C VAL A 31 -6.65 2.72 -14.63
N VAL A 32 -6.90 3.96 -14.18
CA VAL A 32 -8.21 4.60 -14.31
C VAL A 32 -8.59 4.79 -15.78
N ALA A 33 -7.65 5.22 -16.61
CA ALA A 33 -7.91 5.40 -18.04
C ALA A 33 -8.35 4.09 -18.71
N ALA A 34 -7.68 2.98 -18.42
CA ALA A 34 -8.06 1.69 -19.00
C ALA A 34 -9.44 1.19 -18.54
N LEU A 35 -9.85 1.51 -17.32
CA LEU A 35 -11.13 1.06 -16.77
C LEU A 35 -12.30 1.96 -17.17
N PHE A 36 -12.07 3.28 -17.20
CA PHE A 36 -13.14 4.26 -17.25
C PHE A 36 -13.12 5.14 -18.49
N GLN A 37 -11.97 5.32 -19.18
CA GLN A 37 -11.85 6.22 -20.33
C GLN A 37 -12.57 5.68 -21.57
N THR A 38 -13.89 5.82 -21.56
CA THR A 38 -14.82 5.38 -22.60
C THR A 38 -15.90 6.44 -22.79
N GLY A 39 -16.28 6.70 -24.05
CA GLY A 39 -17.37 7.60 -24.41
C GLY A 39 -17.23 9.01 -23.81
N ARG A 40 -18.00 9.29 -22.75
CA ARG A 40 -18.06 10.61 -22.08
C ARG A 40 -16.98 10.85 -21.04
N PHE A 41 -16.24 9.83 -20.62
CA PHE A 41 -15.18 9.96 -19.61
C PHE A 41 -13.87 10.37 -20.31
N ALA A 42 -13.49 11.63 -20.12
CA ALA A 42 -12.35 12.20 -20.81
C ALA A 42 -11.02 11.80 -20.16
N HIS A 43 -9.93 12.08 -20.86
CA HIS A 43 -8.58 11.88 -20.31
C HIS A 43 -8.34 12.74 -19.06
N SER A 44 -8.89 13.97 -19.02
CA SER A 44 -8.83 14.86 -17.85
C SER A 44 -9.45 14.22 -16.61
N ASP A 45 -10.57 13.52 -16.76
CA ASP A 45 -11.27 12.85 -15.66
C ASP A 45 -10.45 11.66 -15.14
N SER A 46 -9.77 10.98 -16.07
CA SER A 46 -8.86 9.87 -15.74
C SER A 46 -7.65 10.33 -14.94
N VAL A 47 -7.10 11.51 -15.28
CA VAL A 47 -6.00 12.12 -14.51
C VAL A 47 -6.48 12.55 -13.13
N LEU A 48 -7.67 13.14 -13.03
CA LEU A 48 -8.24 13.58 -11.75
C LEU A 48 -8.50 12.40 -10.80
N VAL A 49 -9.24 11.39 -11.25
CA VAL A 49 -9.54 10.19 -10.46
C VAL A 49 -8.27 9.36 -10.21
N GLY A 50 -7.36 9.33 -11.19
CA GLY A 50 -6.03 8.71 -11.05
C GLY A 50 -5.22 9.35 -9.92
N GLY A 51 -5.27 10.67 -9.77
CA GLY A 51 -4.64 11.38 -8.66
C GLY A 51 -5.23 11.01 -7.30
N VAL A 52 -6.55 10.79 -7.22
CA VAL A 52 -7.23 10.34 -5.98
C VAL A 52 -6.77 8.94 -5.58
N ILE A 53 -6.70 8.01 -6.54
CA ILE A 53 -6.23 6.64 -6.28
C ILE A 53 -4.75 6.65 -5.90
N ALA A 54 -3.94 7.48 -6.56
CA ALA A 54 -2.53 7.64 -6.21
C ALA A 54 -2.35 8.16 -4.77
N ALA A 55 -3.17 9.12 -4.36
CA ALA A 55 -3.19 9.65 -3.01
C ALA A 55 -3.57 8.58 -1.96
N TYR A 56 -4.53 7.70 -2.25
CA TYR A 56 -4.84 6.54 -1.40
C TYR A 56 -3.71 5.52 -1.37
N GLY A 57 -3.00 5.32 -2.48
CA GLY A 57 -1.82 4.46 -2.57
C GLY A 57 -0.78 4.79 -1.50
N VAL A 58 -0.51 6.07 -1.26
CA VAL A 58 0.47 6.54 -0.25
C VAL A 58 0.14 6.05 1.17
N GLY A 59 -1.14 5.99 1.55
CA GLY A 59 -1.57 5.59 2.89
C GLY A 59 -2.00 4.13 3.01
N LEU A 60 -1.95 3.36 1.93
CA LEU A 60 -2.55 2.04 1.82
C LEU A 60 -1.99 1.06 2.87
N LEU A 61 -0.67 1.07 3.08
CA LEU A 61 -0.03 0.22 4.10
C LEU A 61 -0.48 0.59 5.52
N GLY A 62 -0.57 1.88 5.82
CA GLY A 62 -1.08 2.36 7.10
C GLY A 62 -2.49 1.84 7.32
N GLN A 63 -3.42 2.14 6.41
CA GLN A 63 -4.82 1.72 6.55
C GLN A 63 -4.98 0.19 6.68
N ALA A 64 -4.21 -0.60 5.92
CA ALA A 64 -4.25 -2.06 5.99
C ALA A 64 -3.78 -2.62 7.35
N THR A 65 -2.87 -1.91 8.03
CA THR A 65 -2.25 -2.39 9.27
C THR A 65 -2.92 -1.87 10.55
N VAL A 66 -3.80 -0.86 10.48
CA VAL A 66 -4.59 -0.37 11.62
C VAL A 66 -5.33 -1.52 12.33
N LYS A 67 -6.09 -2.33 11.59
CA LYS A 67 -6.87 -3.45 12.16
C LYS A 67 -5.96 -4.53 12.78
N LEU A 68 -4.81 -4.79 12.15
CA LEU A 68 -3.82 -5.73 12.68
C LEU A 68 -3.34 -5.27 14.06
N PHE A 69 -2.89 -4.02 14.18
CA PHE A 69 -2.37 -3.53 15.46
C PHE A 69 -3.46 -3.35 16.51
N ALA A 70 -4.67 -2.93 16.12
CA ALA A 70 -5.81 -2.86 17.02
C ALA A 70 -6.15 -4.22 17.66
N SER A 71 -5.99 -5.33 16.91
CA SER A 71 -6.20 -6.68 17.46
C SER A 71 -5.24 -7.01 18.63
N GLY A 72 -4.03 -6.43 18.64
CA GLY A 72 -3.09 -6.54 19.75
C GLY A 72 -3.59 -5.91 21.04
N PHE A 73 -4.30 -4.79 20.95
CA PHE A 73 -4.90 -4.13 22.12
C PHE A 73 -6.09 -4.91 22.67
N TYR A 74 -6.92 -5.49 21.79
CA TYR A 74 -8.00 -6.37 22.22
C TYR A 74 -7.49 -7.62 22.94
N ALA A 75 -6.37 -8.19 22.49
CA ALA A 75 -5.70 -9.29 23.19
C ALA A 75 -5.17 -8.89 24.58
N LEU A 76 -4.85 -7.61 24.78
CA LEU A 76 -4.45 -7.04 26.08
C LEU A 76 -5.64 -6.55 26.92
N ARG A 77 -6.89 -6.81 26.48
CA ARG A 77 -8.13 -6.31 27.10
C ARG A 77 -8.22 -4.78 27.19
N ASP A 78 -7.50 -4.06 26.35
CA ASP A 78 -7.58 -2.60 26.24
C ASP A 78 -8.39 -2.22 25.00
N THR A 79 -9.60 -1.74 25.21
CA THR A 79 -10.48 -1.24 24.12
C THR A 79 -10.48 0.28 23.99
N ARG A 80 -9.95 1.00 25.00
CA ARG A 80 -10.05 2.46 25.05
C ARG A 80 -8.93 3.12 24.24
N THR A 81 -7.72 2.58 24.32
CA THR A 81 -6.56 3.17 23.63
C THR A 81 -6.70 3.15 22.11
N PRO A 82 -7.12 2.05 21.46
CA PRO A 82 -7.33 2.03 20.01
C PRO A 82 -8.32 3.08 19.53
N VAL A 83 -9.41 3.28 20.29
CA VAL A 83 -10.45 4.25 19.96
C VAL A 83 -9.93 5.67 20.06
N LYS A 84 -9.17 6.00 21.12
CA LYS A 84 -8.55 7.33 21.26
C LYS A 84 -7.58 7.63 20.13
N ILE A 85 -6.72 6.67 19.76
CA ILE A 85 -5.77 6.81 18.66
C ILE A 85 -6.51 6.98 17.33
N ALA A 86 -7.55 6.18 17.08
CA ALA A 86 -8.37 6.28 15.88
C ALA A 86 -9.08 7.63 15.77
N ALA A 87 -9.69 8.12 16.85
CA ALA A 87 -10.36 9.41 16.88
C ALA A 87 -9.38 10.58 16.62
N PHE A 88 -8.22 10.57 17.29
CA PHE A 88 -7.19 11.58 17.07
C PHE A 88 -6.68 11.57 15.62
N SER A 89 -6.40 10.38 15.09
CA SER A 89 -5.87 10.23 13.72
C SER A 89 -6.91 10.60 12.66
N LEU A 90 -8.19 10.33 12.92
CA LEU A 90 -9.30 10.76 12.08
C LEU A 90 -9.43 12.28 12.09
N ALA A 91 -9.33 12.93 13.25
CA ALA A 91 -9.38 14.39 13.34
C ALA A 91 -8.21 15.05 12.58
N VAL A 92 -6.99 14.55 12.77
CA VAL A 92 -5.80 15.04 12.05
C VAL A 92 -5.94 14.79 10.54
N GLY A 93 -6.34 13.59 10.13
CA GLY A 93 -6.50 13.24 8.72
C GLY A 93 -7.60 14.05 8.03
N SER A 94 -8.72 14.30 8.72
CA SER A 94 -9.82 15.11 8.19
C SER A 94 -9.43 16.58 8.10
N GLY A 95 -8.74 17.12 9.11
CA GLY A 95 -8.24 18.50 9.09
C GLY A 95 -7.20 18.73 7.99
N LEU A 96 -6.26 17.79 7.83
CA LEU A 96 -5.32 17.81 6.71
C LEU A 96 -6.03 17.65 5.38
N GLY A 97 -7.00 16.74 5.26
CA GLY A 97 -7.76 16.53 4.03
C GLY A 97 -8.50 17.78 3.58
N TRP A 98 -9.13 18.49 4.53
CA TRP A 98 -9.78 19.77 4.27
C TRP A 98 -8.78 20.84 3.84
N LEU A 99 -7.61 20.91 4.47
CA LEU A 99 -6.56 21.87 4.10
C LEU A 99 -6.00 21.55 2.71
N LEU A 100 -5.70 20.29 2.42
CA LEU A 100 -5.11 19.83 1.16
C LEU A 100 -6.10 19.87 0.00
N LEU A 101 -7.41 19.83 0.27
CA LEU A 101 -8.45 20.00 -0.74
C LEU A 101 -8.26 21.29 -1.56
N ARG A 102 -7.76 22.36 -0.92
CA ARG A 102 -7.54 23.64 -1.61
C ARG A 102 -6.44 23.61 -2.67
N TRP A 103 -5.43 22.76 -2.51
CA TRP A 103 -4.29 22.68 -3.45
C TRP A 103 -4.37 21.49 -4.40
N PHE A 104 -4.86 20.35 -3.91
CA PHE A 104 -4.88 19.09 -4.67
C PHE A 104 -6.29 18.65 -5.09
N GLY A 105 -7.32 19.46 -4.81
CA GLY A 105 -8.70 19.11 -5.11
C GLY A 105 -9.12 17.82 -4.39
N PRO A 106 -9.90 16.94 -5.03
CA PRO A 106 -10.36 15.69 -4.43
C PRO A 106 -9.23 14.77 -3.94
N ALA A 107 -8.06 14.80 -4.58
CA ALA A 107 -6.89 14.02 -4.16
C ALA A 107 -6.37 14.49 -2.79
N GLY A 108 -6.58 15.75 -2.42
CA GLY A 108 -6.21 16.28 -1.11
C GLY A 108 -6.95 15.61 0.06
N ILE A 109 -8.23 15.30 -0.12
CA ILE A 109 -9.03 14.57 0.88
C ILE A 109 -8.48 13.14 1.06
N ALA A 110 -8.18 12.48 -0.06
CA ALA A 110 -7.58 11.15 -0.04
C ALA A 110 -6.20 11.15 0.65
N LEU A 111 -5.36 12.16 0.39
CA LEU A 111 -4.08 12.34 1.08
C LEU A 111 -4.27 12.54 2.59
N GLY A 112 -5.25 13.35 3.00
CA GLY A 112 -5.60 13.52 4.42
C GLY A 112 -5.98 12.19 5.09
N SER A 113 -6.82 11.39 4.43
CA SER A 113 -7.19 10.04 4.89
C SER A 113 -5.99 9.10 4.98
N SER A 114 -5.10 9.14 3.98
CA SER A 114 -3.85 8.37 3.94
C SER A 114 -2.91 8.73 5.10
N VAL A 115 -2.75 10.02 5.39
CA VAL A 115 -1.95 10.49 6.53
C VAL A 115 -2.60 10.07 7.85
N GLY A 116 -3.92 10.19 7.99
CA GLY A 116 -4.66 9.74 9.17
C GLY A 116 -4.48 8.25 9.43
N GLY A 117 -4.63 7.39 8.41
CA GLY A 117 -4.40 5.94 8.55
C GLY A 117 -2.97 5.58 8.94
N THR A 118 -1.99 6.28 8.35
CA THR A 118 -0.56 6.09 8.65
C THR A 118 -0.24 6.53 10.07
N LEU A 119 -0.73 7.70 10.49
CA LEU A 119 -0.59 8.21 11.85
C LEU A 119 -1.19 7.24 12.87
N SER A 120 -2.39 6.74 12.61
CA SER A 120 -3.06 5.77 13.48
C SER A 120 -2.20 4.52 13.66
N THR A 121 -1.65 3.99 12.57
CA THR A 121 -0.77 2.82 12.58
C THR A 121 0.49 3.06 13.39
N VAL A 122 1.17 4.20 13.16
CA VAL A 122 2.41 4.56 13.87
C VAL A 122 2.15 4.70 15.37
N LEU A 123 1.05 5.33 15.75
CA LEU A 123 0.65 5.51 17.15
C LEU A 123 0.31 4.17 17.81
N HIS A 124 -0.45 3.30 17.13
CA HIS A 124 -0.76 1.95 17.64
C HIS A 124 0.52 1.13 17.83
N LEU A 125 1.43 1.13 16.85
CA LEU A 125 2.68 0.39 16.93
C LEU A 125 3.55 0.91 18.09
N ARG A 126 3.70 2.23 18.23
CA ARG A 126 4.50 2.84 19.31
C ARG A 126 3.93 2.54 20.69
N ASP A 127 2.61 2.60 20.87
CA ASP A 127 2.00 2.30 22.17
C ASP A 127 2.08 0.80 22.48
N LEU A 128 1.91 -0.06 21.48
CA LEU A 128 2.08 -1.49 21.63
C LEU A 128 3.53 -1.85 21.98
N ASP A 129 4.51 -1.22 21.33
CA ASP A 129 5.94 -1.39 21.62
C ASP A 129 6.30 -0.97 23.05
N ARG A 130 5.62 0.05 23.60
CA ARG A 130 5.83 0.48 25.00
C ARG A 130 5.30 -0.55 26.00
N ARG A 131 4.17 -1.21 25.72
CA ARG A 131 3.50 -2.13 26.65
C ARG A 131 4.07 -3.53 26.61
N ILE A 132 4.30 -4.01 25.40
CA ILE A 132 4.74 -5.36 25.15
C ILE A 132 6.06 -5.36 24.41
N GLY A 133 6.96 -4.39 24.58
CA GLY A 133 8.28 -4.36 23.95
C GLY A 133 8.26 -4.36 22.40
N ALA A 134 9.43 -4.22 21.78
CA ALA A 134 9.53 -4.12 20.32
C ALA A 134 8.83 -5.29 19.59
N VAL A 135 7.75 -4.99 18.89
CA VAL A 135 6.97 -5.93 18.07
C VAL A 135 7.66 -6.16 16.73
N LEU A 136 8.18 -5.09 16.12
CA LEU A 136 8.89 -5.14 14.84
C LEU A 136 10.40 -5.03 15.03
N GLY A 137 11.08 -6.18 14.95
CA GLY A 137 12.55 -6.23 14.92
C GLY A 137 13.17 -5.79 13.57
N PRO A 138 14.51 -5.61 13.52
CA PRO A 138 15.25 -5.11 12.34
C PRO A 138 15.02 -5.91 11.06
N GLN A 139 14.84 -7.22 11.17
CA GLN A 139 14.54 -8.11 10.04
C GLN A 139 13.23 -7.76 9.31
N HIS A 140 12.21 -7.26 10.03
CA HIS A 140 10.93 -6.87 9.43
C HIS A 140 11.07 -5.56 8.68
N TRP A 141 11.81 -4.59 9.24
CA TRP A 141 12.12 -3.34 8.57
C TRP A 141 12.98 -3.53 7.32
N ARG A 142 13.94 -4.46 7.35
CA ARG A 142 14.70 -4.87 6.16
C ARG A 142 13.79 -5.48 5.08
N ALA A 143 12.85 -6.34 5.47
CA ALA A 143 11.86 -6.91 4.55
C ALA A 143 10.96 -5.83 3.91
N VAL A 144 10.46 -4.89 4.72
CA VAL A 144 9.72 -3.72 4.24
C VAL A 144 10.58 -2.88 3.29
N GLY A 145 11.82 -2.58 3.66
CA GLY A 145 12.74 -1.81 2.82
C GLY A 145 13.03 -2.48 1.47
N ALA A 146 13.24 -3.80 1.47
CA ALA A 146 13.40 -4.59 0.26
C ALA A 146 12.14 -4.56 -0.63
N ALA A 147 10.95 -4.69 -0.02
CA ALA A 147 9.68 -4.62 -0.73
C ALA A 147 9.42 -3.21 -1.30
N VAL A 148 9.78 -2.15 -0.56
CA VAL A 148 9.71 -0.75 -1.02
C VAL A 148 10.67 -0.52 -2.20
N ALA A 149 11.92 -0.97 -2.08
CA ALA A 149 12.91 -0.82 -3.15
C ALA A 149 12.47 -1.57 -4.43
N GLY A 150 12.00 -2.82 -4.30
CA GLY A 150 11.48 -3.60 -5.42
C GLY A 150 10.22 -3.00 -6.04
N ALA A 151 9.29 -2.52 -5.22
CA ALA A 151 8.08 -1.84 -5.69
C ALA A 151 8.39 -0.49 -6.37
N GLY A 152 9.39 0.25 -5.86
CA GLY A 152 9.88 1.48 -6.48
C GLY A 152 10.52 1.23 -7.84
N ALA A 153 11.39 0.24 -7.95
CA ALA A 153 11.98 -0.16 -9.24
C ALA A 153 10.91 -0.63 -10.24
N ALA A 154 9.94 -1.43 -9.78
CA ALA A 154 8.80 -1.85 -10.60
C ALA A 154 7.92 -0.67 -11.03
N ALA A 155 7.69 0.31 -10.16
CA ALA A 155 6.95 1.53 -10.47
C ALA A 155 7.66 2.34 -11.57
N LEU A 156 8.98 2.51 -11.47
CA LEU A 156 9.77 3.19 -12.49
C LEU A 156 9.71 2.45 -13.84
N ALA A 157 9.83 1.13 -13.84
CA ALA A 157 9.71 0.31 -15.05
C ALA A 157 8.31 0.40 -15.68
N GLY A 158 7.26 0.36 -14.86
CA GLY A 158 5.87 0.52 -15.30
C GLY A 158 5.59 1.92 -15.87
N LEU A 159 6.14 2.97 -15.25
CA LEU A 159 6.05 4.34 -15.77
C LEU A 159 6.79 4.49 -17.10
N ALA A 160 7.98 3.92 -17.24
CA ALA A 160 8.72 3.92 -18.49
C ALA A 160 7.95 3.21 -19.60
N ALA A 161 7.39 2.03 -19.31
CA ALA A 161 6.53 1.30 -20.24
C ALA A 161 5.28 2.10 -20.64
N ALA A 162 4.62 2.75 -19.68
CA ALA A 162 3.49 3.62 -19.95
C ALA A 162 3.90 4.84 -20.79
N GLY A 163 5.09 5.40 -20.59
CA GLY A 163 5.62 6.51 -21.39
C GLY A 163 5.90 6.11 -22.84
N LEU A 164 6.57 4.98 -23.05
CA LEU A 164 6.85 4.43 -24.38
C LEU A 164 5.57 4.03 -25.12
N GLY A 165 4.57 3.54 -24.40
CA GLY A 165 3.26 3.19 -24.93
C GLY A 165 2.27 4.36 -25.04
N ALA A 166 2.72 5.61 -25.01
CA ALA A 166 1.82 6.77 -25.01
C ALA A 166 0.93 6.88 -26.27
N GLY A 167 1.36 6.31 -27.40
CA GLY A 167 0.57 6.22 -28.63
C GLY A 167 -0.45 5.08 -28.67
N LEU A 168 -0.47 4.20 -27.66
CA LEU A 168 -1.41 3.08 -27.59
C LEU A 168 -2.75 3.53 -26.98
N ALA A 169 -3.82 2.82 -27.34
CA ALA A 169 -5.11 2.98 -26.67
C ALA A 169 -4.99 2.73 -25.14
N PRO A 170 -5.91 3.28 -24.31
CA PRO A 170 -5.80 3.21 -22.85
C PRO A 170 -5.67 1.79 -22.29
N VAL A 171 -6.44 0.84 -22.83
CA VAL A 171 -6.47 -0.56 -22.38
C VAL A 171 -5.13 -1.29 -22.63
N PRO A 172 -4.60 -1.39 -23.87
CA PRO A 172 -3.33 -2.08 -24.10
C PRO A 172 -2.15 -1.40 -23.39
N ARG A 173 -2.17 -0.06 -23.26
CA ARG A 173 -1.16 0.68 -22.49
C ARG A 173 -1.14 0.26 -21.02
N ALA A 174 -2.31 0.14 -20.39
CA ALA A 174 -2.40 -0.29 -19.00
C ALA A 174 -2.02 -1.76 -18.82
N LEU A 175 -2.43 -2.65 -19.72
CA LEU A 175 -2.05 -4.06 -19.66
C LEU A 175 -0.52 -4.23 -19.73
N ALA A 176 0.14 -3.50 -20.64
CA ALA A 176 1.60 -3.51 -20.74
C ALA A 176 2.27 -2.95 -19.48
N ALA A 177 1.82 -1.78 -18.99
CA ALA A 177 2.42 -1.13 -17.83
C ALA A 177 2.24 -1.94 -16.53
N VAL A 178 1.03 -2.45 -16.28
CA VAL A 178 0.72 -3.30 -15.12
C VAL A 178 1.41 -4.66 -15.23
N GLY A 179 1.47 -5.24 -16.44
CA GLY A 179 2.18 -6.48 -16.70
C GLY A 179 3.68 -6.35 -16.41
N ILE A 180 4.32 -5.29 -16.91
CA ILE A 180 5.74 -4.99 -16.64
C ILE A 180 5.98 -4.69 -15.16
N PHE A 181 5.11 -3.92 -14.51
CA PHE A 181 5.20 -3.70 -13.07
C PHE A 181 5.18 -5.04 -12.30
N GLY A 182 4.23 -5.91 -12.62
CA GLY A 182 4.06 -7.21 -11.96
C GLY A 182 5.27 -8.13 -12.16
N THR A 183 5.78 -8.23 -13.39
CA THR A 183 6.94 -9.09 -13.70
C THR A 183 8.23 -8.57 -13.06
N VAL A 184 8.47 -7.26 -13.09
CA VAL A 184 9.64 -6.64 -12.46
C VAL A 184 9.58 -6.79 -10.93
N TYR A 185 8.41 -6.55 -10.33
CA TYR A 185 8.25 -6.75 -8.90
C TYR A 185 8.49 -8.20 -8.47
N ALA A 186 7.92 -9.17 -9.21
CA ALA A 186 8.12 -10.59 -8.96
C ALA A 186 9.59 -11.00 -9.13
N ALA A 187 10.26 -10.52 -10.19
CA ALA A 187 11.67 -10.81 -10.45
C ALA A 187 12.58 -10.26 -9.35
N ILE A 188 12.38 -9.01 -8.93
CA ILE A 188 13.20 -8.38 -7.88
C ILE A 188 12.95 -9.03 -6.52
N THR A 189 11.70 -9.33 -6.16
CA THR A 189 11.40 -9.99 -4.88
C THR A 189 11.88 -11.43 -4.82
N ALA A 190 11.90 -12.14 -5.96
CA ALA A 190 12.53 -13.45 -6.09
C ALA A 190 14.06 -13.36 -5.96
N ALA A 191 14.69 -12.39 -6.64
CA ALA A 191 16.13 -12.16 -6.59
C ALA A 191 16.62 -11.77 -5.19
N LEU A 192 15.85 -10.94 -4.46
CA LEU A 192 16.13 -10.55 -3.08
C LEU A 192 15.84 -11.68 -2.06
N ARG A 193 15.43 -12.88 -2.53
CA ARG A 193 15.05 -14.03 -1.68
C ARG A 193 14.11 -13.64 -0.54
N HIS A 194 13.11 -12.79 -0.83
CA HIS A 194 12.21 -12.30 0.20
C HIS A 194 11.56 -13.52 0.90
N PRO A 195 11.63 -13.61 2.25
CA PRO A 195 11.26 -14.83 2.97
C PRO A 195 9.77 -15.20 2.85
N ASP A 196 8.92 -14.28 2.38
CA ASP A 196 7.52 -14.56 2.07
C ASP A 196 7.26 -14.85 0.58
N ALA A 197 8.15 -14.44 -0.34
CA ALA A 197 8.07 -14.81 -1.75
C ALA A 197 8.35 -16.31 -1.92
N LEU A 198 9.38 -16.82 -1.23
CA LEU A 198 9.73 -18.24 -1.21
C LEU A 198 8.61 -19.10 -0.62
N ARG A 199 7.94 -18.64 0.44
CA ARG A 199 6.79 -19.36 1.02
C ARG A 199 5.60 -19.40 0.06
N THR A 200 5.32 -18.30 -0.65
CA THR A 200 4.22 -18.25 -1.62
C THR A 200 4.50 -19.17 -2.81
N TRP A 201 5.75 -19.23 -3.28
CA TRP A 201 6.16 -20.16 -4.32
C TRP A 201 6.02 -21.63 -3.87
N GLN A 202 6.47 -21.94 -2.65
CA GLN A 202 6.35 -23.28 -2.07
C GLN A 202 4.89 -23.73 -1.88
N SER A 203 3.97 -22.81 -1.51
CA SER A 203 2.55 -23.16 -1.39
C SER A 203 1.87 -23.43 -2.73
N LEU A 204 2.33 -22.77 -3.80
CA LEU A 204 1.80 -23.00 -5.15
C LEU A 204 2.33 -24.30 -5.77
N THR A 205 3.56 -24.70 -5.43
CA THR A 205 4.16 -25.95 -5.92
C THR A 205 3.76 -27.17 -5.10
N SER A 206 3.49 -27.04 -3.80
CA SER A 206 3.05 -28.16 -2.96
C SER A 206 1.65 -28.67 -3.28
N TRP A 207 0.81 -27.89 -3.95
CA TRP A 207 -0.52 -28.34 -4.42
C TRP A 207 -0.44 -29.36 -5.57
N ARG A 208 0.71 -29.51 -6.24
CA ARG A 208 0.91 -30.52 -7.29
C ARG A 208 1.46 -31.86 -6.78
N ALA A 209 1.66 -32.01 -5.47
CA ALA A 209 2.29 -33.19 -4.87
C ALA A 209 1.34 -34.02 -3.97
N SER A 210 0.04 -33.72 -3.96
CA SER A 210 -1.03 -34.50 -3.32
C SER A 210 -2.07 -34.91 -4.34
#